data_AF-A3LYK2-F1
#
_entry.id   AF-A3LYK2-F1
#
_cell.length_a   1.000
_cell.length_b   1.000
_cell.length_c   1.000
_cell.angle_alpha   90.00
_cell.angle_beta   90.00
_cell.angle_gamma   90.00
#
_symmetry.space_group_name_H-M   'P 1'
#
loop_
_entity.id
_entity.type
_entity.pdbx_description
1 polymer ?
#
loop_
_entity_poly.entity_id
_entity_poly.type
_entity_poly.pdbx_seq_one_letter_code
_entity_poly.pdbx_strand_id
1 'polypeptide(L)'
;MLLFRSLVRVFLFATVALAFTVQKPKVDRGSINLSIGDITIQSGSFWSIFDNTVSIFKGDLWVQKNAGFFITSTNKLIGLKVELASGFGSIRNDGLIVFNSLVSITPSFYKLIGKSFLNSGEIFLVSSGYGVPTAALLAPIWKNTGSLTFFQNKRNNGVVSLGAPGLKIENWGQICLFNELYKQTTHIFGDGCITADQDSSIFFSNCLLDIDSRQTVYLADSRSSVRAVALAKPKTFKVAGFGNGNKIGLDLPLISPFSKSVIYNAKTGILSLRVKGFWGQDFNIGLGYNSNKFKITTDNSLGLLSVPWGAVYYDGPVPNKQIPSNCQPCKPYPSPPTTTTTKTNAQTTKTSTWTGTFTTTVTETDTPGGTDTVIVEVPSTPNSQTTLTSTWTGTFTTTVTETDTPGGT
;
A
#
# COMPACT_ATOMS: atom_id res chain seq x y z
N MET A 1 61.76 -45.36 -1.92
CA MET A 1 60.32 -45.76 -1.93
C MET A 1 59.66 -45.14 -0.69
N LEU A 2 59.61 -43.81 -0.56
CA LEU A 2 58.55 -42.91 -1.08
C LEU A 2 57.15 -43.50 -0.88
N LEU A 3 56.50 -43.11 0.22
CA LEU A 3 55.04 -43.09 0.31
C LEU A 3 54.61 -41.92 1.21
N PHE A 4 54.06 -40.92 0.51
CA PHE A 4 53.52 -39.66 0.97
C PHE A 4 52.42 -39.84 2.03
N ARG A 5 52.51 -39.10 3.14
CA ARG A 5 51.34 -38.72 3.96
C ARG A 5 50.97 -37.28 3.63
N SER A 6 50.06 -37.08 2.69
CA SER A 6 49.44 -35.78 2.45
C SER A 6 48.50 -35.42 3.60
N LEU A 7 48.89 -34.44 4.41
CA LEU A 7 47.99 -33.72 5.31
C LEU A 7 47.14 -32.77 4.46
N VAL A 8 45.92 -33.18 4.13
CA VAL A 8 44.91 -32.27 3.58
C VAL A 8 44.41 -31.38 4.72
N ARG A 9 44.96 -30.17 4.84
CA ARG A 9 44.37 -29.11 5.66
C ARG A 9 43.21 -28.50 4.86
N VAL A 10 42.00 -28.96 5.13
CA VAL A 10 40.78 -28.26 4.70
C VAL A 10 40.70 -26.97 5.50
N PHE A 11 41.12 -25.85 4.90
CA PHE A 11 40.79 -24.53 5.42
C PHE A 11 39.31 -24.28 5.13
N LEU A 12 38.45 -24.45 6.15
CA LEU A 12 37.13 -23.84 6.16
C LEU A 12 37.35 -22.33 6.22
N PHE A 13 37.35 -21.67 5.05
CA PHE A 13 37.16 -20.22 5.03
C PHE A 13 35.70 -19.96 5.41
N ALA A 14 35.45 -19.74 6.70
CA ALA A 14 34.24 -19.07 7.12
C ALA A 14 34.29 -17.67 6.47
N THR A 15 33.51 -17.47 5.41
CA THR A 15 33.29 -16.13 4.86
C THR A 15 32.61 -15.34 5.96
N VAL A 16 33.37 -14.50 6.67
CA VAL A 16 32.80 -13.51 7.57
C VAL A 16 32.01 -12.56 6.68
N ALA A 17 30.69 -12.79 6.60
CA ALA A 17 29.80 -11.85 5.97
C ALA A 17 29.95 -10.51 6.72
N LEU A 18 30.37 -9.47 6.00
CA LEU A 18 30.38 -8.12 6.55
C LEU A 18 28.92 -7.74 6.82
N ALA A 19 28.54 -7.70 8.10
CA ALA A 19 27.22 -7.28 8.53
C ALA A 19 27.26 -5.80 8.90
N PHE A 20 26.53 -4.96 8.17
CA PHE A 20 26.31 -3.57 8.47
C PHE A 20 25.14 -3.42 9.44
N THR A 21 25.38 -2.81 10.61
CA THR A 21 24.36 -2.67 11.65
C THR A 21 24.08 -1.20 11.98
N VAL A 22 22.81 -0.81 11.95
CA VAL A 22 22.35 0.51 12.38
C VAL A 22 21.88 0.44 13.82
N GLN A 23 22.73 0.90 14.75
CA GLN A 23 22.48 0.87 16.20
C GLN A 23 21.85 2.17 16.73
N LYS A 24 21.98 3.27 15.99
CA LYS A 24 21.42 4.60 16.33
C LYS A 24 20.69 5.19 15.13
N PRO A 25 19.65 6.02 15.34
CA PRO A 25 18.96 6.74 14.29
C PRO A 25 19.91 7.32 13.25
N LYS A 26 19.68 6.98 11.99
CA LYS A 26 20.52 7.36 10.86
C LYS A 26 19.67 7.95 9.74
N VAL A 27 20.10 9.08 9.19
CA VAL A 27 19.48 9.68 8.00
C VAL A 27 20.57 9.97 6.99
N ASP A 28 20.43 9.38 5.80
CA ASP A 28 21.31 9.61 4.67
C ASP A 28 20.52 10.17 3.49
N ARG A 29 21.21 10.84 2.56
CA ARG A 29 20.63 11.34 1.31
C ARG A 29 21.57 11.08 0.14
N GLY A 30 21.00 10.80 -1.03
CA GLY A 30 21.71 10.62 -2.28
C GLY A 30 22.13 9.16 -2.51
N SER A 31 23.19 8.99 -3.29
CA SER A 31 23.67 7.67 -3.72
C SER A 31 24.35 6.91 -2.57
N ILE A 32 23.61 5.98 -1.97
CA ILE A 32 24.10 5.11 -0.89
C ILE A 32 24.25 3.68 -1.42
N ASN A 33 25.45 3.11 -1.25
CA ASN A 33 25.70 1.73 -1.60
C ASN A 33 25.10 0.78 -0.54
N LEU A 34 24.07 0.02 -0.93
CA LEU A 34 23.45 -1.01 -0.09
C LEU A 34 23.94 -2.43 -0.40
N SER A 35 24.85 -2.58 -1.37
CA SER A 35 25.50 -3.85 -1.72
C SER A 35 26.69 -4.13 -0.81
N ILE A 36 26.51 -3.98 0.51
CA ILE A 36 27.57 -4.02 1.53
C ILE A 36 27.55 -5.28 2.40
N GLY A 37 26.76 -6.28 2.01
CA GLY A 37 26.54 -7.51 2.78
C GLY A 37 25.20 -7.50 3.49
N ASP A 38 25.16 -8.10 4.68
CA ASP A 38 23.94 -8.18 5.50
C ASP A 38 23.68 -6.82 6.17
N ILE A 39 22.42 -6.40 6.24
CA ILE A 39 21.99 -5.14 6.84
C ILE A 39 21.03 -5.45 7.97
N THR A 40 21.36 -4.99 9.17
CA THR A 40 20.47 -5.08 10.34
C THR A 40 20.15 -3.70 10.90
N ILE A 41 18.87 -3.40 11.08
CA ILE A 41 18.42 -2.22 11.83
C ILE A 41 17.98 -2.68 13.22
N GLN A 42 18.70 -2.24 14.26
CA GLN A 42 18.45 -2.68 15.62
C GLN A 42 17.19 -2.03 16.23
N SER A 43 16.56 -2.74 17.15
CA SER A 43 15.44 -2.25 17.95
C SER A 43 15.74 -0.88 18.57
N GLY A 44 14.78 0.05 18.50
CA GLY A 44 14.92 1.41 19.01
C GLY A 44 15.66 2.37 18.06
N SER A 45 16.04 1.92 16.86
CA SER A 45 16.75 2.71 15.86
C SER A 45 15.97 2.80 14.55
N PHE A 46 16.40 3.70 13.66
CA PHE A 46 15.91 3.73 12.29
C PHE A 46 17.00 4.11 11.30
N TRP A 47 16.80 3.75 10.03
CA TRP A 47 17.59 4.28 8.93
C TRP A 47 16.68 4.82 7.82
N SER A 48 16.72 6.13 7.62
CA SER A 48 16.01 6.80 6.51
C SER A 48 16.99 7.21 5.43
N ILE A 49 16.72 6.81 4.20
CA ILE A 49 17.53 7.13 3.03
C ILE A 49 16.67 7.92 2.06
N PHE A 50 17.08 9.15 1.75
CA PHE A 50 16.39 10.01 0.80
C PHE A 50 17.11 10.02 -0.56
N ASP A 51 16.35 9.98 -1.65
CA ASP A 51 16.83 10.09 -3.04
C ASP A 51 17.92 9.08 -3.45
N ASN A 52 17.90 7.88 -2.87
CA ASN A 52 18.73 6.77 -3.35
C ASN A 52 18.02 6.01 -4.48
N THR A 53 18.12 6.55 -5.69
CA THR A 53 17.42 6.07 -6.89
C THR A 53 17.50 4.56 -7.09
N VAL A 54 18.70 3.98 -6.95
CA VAL A 54 18.94 2.55 -7.13
C VAL A 54 19.49 1.96 -5.84
N SER A 55 18.71 1.09 -5.22
CA SER A 55 19.00 0.43 -3.96
C SER A 55 19.09 -1.07 -4.18
N ILE A 56 20.32 -1.61 -4.22
CA ILE A 56 20.56 -3.05 -4.46
C ILE A 56 21.12 -3.69 -3.20
N PHE A 57 20.37 -4.65 -2.64
CA PHE A 57 20.79 -5.51 -1.54
C PHE A 57 21.44 -6.79 -2.07
N LYS A 58 22.60 -7.16 -1.50
CA LYS A 58 23.30 -8.42 -1.82
C LYS A 58 23.29 -9.45 -0.68
N GLY A 59 23.10 -9.03 0.57
CA GLY A 59 22.94 -9.90 1.73
C GLY A 59 21.51 -9.88 2.29
N ASP A 60 21.38 -10.35 3.53
CA ASP A 60 20.12 -10.34 4.28
C ASP A 60 19.74 -8.93 4.72
N LEU A 61 18.45 -8.61 4.74
CA LEU A 61 17.90 -7.42 5.37
C LEU A 61 17.08 -7.85 6.58
N TRP A 62 17.51 -7.45 7.78
CA TRP A 62 16.76 -7.66 9.02
C TRP A 62 16.39 -6.35 9.69
N VAL A 63 15.11 -6.04 9.75
CA VAL A 63 14.57 -4.91 10.52
C VAL A 63 13.93 -5.46 11.78
N GLN A 64 14.52 -5.18 12.94
CA GLN A 64 14.04 -5.69 14.23
C GLN A 64 12.75 -5.02 14.69
N LYS A 65 12.10 -5.60 15.69
CA LYS A 65 10.94 -5.00 16.36
C LYS A 65 11.29 -3.60 16.87
N ASN A 66 10.35 -2.66 16.76
CA ASN A 66 10.55 -1.25 17.12
C ASN A 66 11.68 -0.55 16.34
N ALA A 67 12.09 -1.08 15.19
CA ALA A 67 13.04 -0.47 14.28
C ALA A 67 12.37 -0.05 12.96
N GLY A 68 12.98 0.89 12.24
CA GLY A 68 12.44 1.40 10.97
C GLY A 68 13.48 1.48 9.86
N PHE A 69 13.09 1.11 8.64
CA PHE A 69 13.92 1.24 7.45
C PHE A 69 13.15 1.92 6.33
N PHE A 70 13.65 3.05 5.84
CA PHE A 70 12.95 3.90 4.90
C PHE A 70 13.83 4.22 3.71
N ILE A 71 13.28 4.08 2.50
CA ILE A 71 13.87 4.60 1.26
C ILE A 71 12.81 5.48 0.61
N THR A 72 13.06 6.78 0.55
CA THR A 72 12.08 7.77 0.08
C THR A 72 12.64 8.59 -1.06
N SER A 73 11.95 8.65 -2.20
CA SER A 73 12.23 9.62 -3.25
C SER A 73 11.54 10.93 -2.93
N THR A 74 12.29 12.02 -2.99
CA THR A 74 11.77 13.39 -3.10
C THR A 74 11.90 13.93 -4.52
N ASN A 75 12.42 13.12 -5.45
CA ASN A 75 12.59 13.47 -6.85
C ASN A 75 11.33 13.16 -7.66
N LYS A 76 10.78 14.20 -8.30
CA LYS A 76 9.58 14.11 -9.14
C LYS A 76 9.81 13.37 -10.46
N LEU A 77 11.05 13.31 -10.96
CA LEU A 77 11.36 12.80 -12.30
C LEU A 77 11.91 11.38 -12.30
N ILE A 78 12.28 10.83 -11.14
CA ILE A 78 12.94 9.54 -11.04
C ILE A 78 12.30 8.70 -9.93
N GLY A 79 11.75 7.55 -10.32
CA GLY A 79 11.13 6.58 -9.45
C GLY A 79 12.16 5.68 -8.78
N LEU A 80 11.85 5.22 -7.57
CA LEU A 80 12.76 4.32 -6.84
C LEU A 80 12.87 2.96 -7.52
N LYS A 81 14.09 2.43 -7.57
CA LYS A 81 14.40 1.05 -7.91
C LYS A 81 15.05 0.37 -6.70
N VAL A 82 14.33 -0.58 -6.09
CA VAL A 82 14.79 -1.33 -4.91
C VAL A 82 14.80 -2.83 -5.24
N GLU A 83 15.98 -3.44 -5.17
CA GLU A 83 16.20 -4.82 -5.58
C GLU A 83 16.93 -5.62 -4.49
N LEU A 84 16.48 -6.86 -4.28
CA LEU A 84 17.29 -7.88 -3.62
C LEU A 84 17.82 -8.78 -4.74
N ALA A 85 19.13 -8.70 -5.01
CA ALA A 85 19.71 -9.12 -6.28
C ALA A 85 20.57 -10.40 -6.22
N SER A 86 20.62 -11.09 -5.08
CA SER A 86 21.53 -12.23 -4.94
C SER A 86 20.85 -13.59 -5.09
N GLY A 87 19.52 -13.71 -4.99
CA GLY A 87 18.85 -15.01 -4.87
C GLY A 87 19.19 -15.80 -3.59
N PHE A 88 20.21 -15.35 -2.85
CA PHE A 88 20.70 -15.92 -1.59
C PHE A 88 20.27 -15.08 -0.38
N GLY A 89 20.08 -13.77 -0.55
CA GLY A 89 19.64 -12.87 0.52
C GLY A 89 18.20 -13.12 0.93
N SER A 90 17.89 -12.79 2.17
CA SER A 90 16.59 -12.93 2.81
C SER A 90 16.08 -11.60 3.36
N ILE A 91 14.76 -11.44 3.42
CA ILE A 91 14.14 -10.33 4.14
C ILE A 91 13.48 -10.88 5.39
N ARG A 92 13.87 -10.35 6.54
CA ARG A 92 13.17 -10.53 7.81
C ARG A 92 12.74 -9.16 8.32
N ASN A 93 11.45 -8.97 8.52
CA ASN A 93 10.90 -7.73 9.05
C ASN A 93 10.03 -8.00 10.27
N ASP A 94 10.48 -7.51 11.42
CA ASP A 94 9.74 -7.47 12.67
C ASP A 94 9.35 -6.03 13.07
N GLY A 95 9.81 -5.03 12.30
CA GLY A 95 9.59 -3.60 12.50
C GLY A 95 8.83 -2.95 11.35
N LEU A 96 9.32 -1.81 10.86
CA LEU A 96 8.69 -1.04 9.79
C LEU A 96 9.63 -0.89 8.58
N ILE A 97 9.17 -1.27 7.40
CA ILE A 97 9.85 -1.00 6.12
C ILE A 97 8.96 -0.11 5.26
N VAL A 98 9.51 0.98 4.71
CA VAL A 98 8.78 1.87 3.81
C VAL A 98 9.64 2.21 2.61
N PHE A 99 9.18 1.82 1.43
CA PHE A 99 9.72 2.31 0.17
C PHE A 99 8.72 3.25 -0.46
N ASN A 100 9.06 4.53 -0.56
CA ASN A 100 8.13 5.58 -0.94
C ASN A 100 8.63 6.37 -2.15
N SER A 101 7.94 6.20 -3.28
CA SER A 101 8.18 6.90 -4.53
C SER A 101 6.95 7.72 -4.98
N LEU A 102 6.11 8.16 -4.04
CA LEU A 102 4.83 8.81 -4.32
C LEU A 102 4.95 10.09 -5.15
N VAL A 103 5.99 10.89 -4.93
CA VAL A 103 6.15 12.17 -5.63
C VAL A 103 6.63 12.01 -7.08
N SER A 104 7.08 10.81 -7.45
CA SER A 104 7.71 10.55 -8.74
C SER A 104 6.68 10.28 -9.84
N ILE A 105 6.83 10.94 -10.99
CA ILE A 105 5.99 10.76 -12.17
C ILE A 105 6.40 9.55 -13.03
N THR A 106 7.59 8.99 -12.82
CA THR A 106 8.06 7.75 -13.47
C THR A 106 7.79 6.54 -12.58
N PRO A 107 7.56 5.34 -13.15
CA PRO A 107 7.25 4.15 -12.36
C PRO A 107 8.39 3.77 -11.42
N SER A 108 8.03 3.16 -10.29
CA SER A 108 8.94 2.54 -9.33
C SER A 108 9.06 1.03 -9.58
N PHE A 109 10.19 0.47 -9.16
CA PHE A 109 10.51 -0.94 -9.33
C PHE A 109 10.97 -1.52 -8.00
N TYR A 110 10.07 -2.22 -7.31
CA TYR A 110 10.35 -2.97 -6.10
C TYR A 110 10.40 -4.46 -6.45
N LYS A 111 11.62 -5.00 -6.64
CA LYS A 111 11.86 -6.38 -7.05
C LYS A 111 12.73 -7.07 -6.03
N LEU A 112 12.10 -7.56 -4.97
CA LEU A 112 12.76 -8.22 -3.86
C LEU A 112 12.71 -9.73 -4.11
N ILE A 113 13.78 -10.26 -4.72
CA ILE A 113 13.92 -11.69 -5.02
C ILE A 113 14.97 -12.29 -4.09
N GLY A 114 14.54 -13.19 -3.22
CA GLY A 114 15.39 -13.75 -2.19
C GLY A 114 15.11 -15.22 -1.89
N LYS A 115 15.93 -15.76 -0.99
CA LYS A 115 15.78 -17.12 -0.45
C LYS A 115 14.59 -17.21 0.50
N SER A 116 14.36 -16.18 1.31
CA SER A 116 13.22 -16.13 2.21
C SER A 116 12.66 -14.71 2.38
N PHE A 117 11.36 -14.64 2.64
CA PHE A 117 10.63 -13.43 2.98
C PHE A 117 9.77 -13.72 4.21
N LEU A 118 10.12 -13.12 5.34
CA LEU A 118 9.45 -13.29 6.63
C LEU A 118 9.03 -11.92 7.15
N ASN A 119 7.72 -11.66 7.21
CA ASN A 119 7.17 -10.41 7.69
C ASN A 119 6.26 -10.63 8.90
N SER A 120 6.67 -10.14 10.07
CA SER A 120 5.83 -10.01 11.26
C SER A 120 5.49 -8.55 11.60
N GLY A 121 6.23 -7.60 11.02
CA GLY A 121 6.00 -6.16 11.12
C GLY A 121 5.16 -5.58 9.98
N GLU A 122 5.47 -4.35 9.58
CA GLU A 122 4.74 -3.60 8.56
C GLU A 122 5.64 -3.25 7.38
N ILE A 123 5.15 -3.44 6.15
CA ILE A 123 5.84 -3.04 4.93
C ILE A 123 4.92 -2.20 4.05
N PHE A 124 5.41 -1.06 3.58
CA PHE A 124 4.72 -0.17 2.66
C PHE A 124 5.53 0.00 1.37
N LEU A 125 4.93 -0.34 0.23
CA LEU A 125 5.48 -0.12 -1.10
C LEU A 125 4.59 0.92 -1.81
N VAL A 126 5.07 2.16 -1.89
CA VAL A 126 4.27 3.32 -2.30
C VAL A 126 4.78 3.90 -3.62
N SER A 127 3.89 4.04 -4.60
CA SER A 127 4.20 4.38 -5.98
C SER A 127 3.21 5.43 -6.53
N SER A 128 3.60 6.18 -7.56
CA SER A 128 2.67 7.05 -8.32
C SER A 128 2.81 7.05 -9.84
N GLY A 129 3.99 6.71 -10.39
CA GLY A 129 4.36 7.12 -11.75
C GLY A 129 3.46 6.64 -12.90
N TYR A 130 3.48 7.41 -14.00
CA TYR A 130 2.87 7.10 -15.29
C TYR A 130 3.72 6.03 -15.99
N GLY A 131 3.40 4.77 -15.73
CA GLY A 131 4.10 3.63 -16.32
C GLY A 131 3.62 2.33 -15.69
N VAL A 132 4.29 1.24 -16.03
CA VAL A 132 4.03 -0.07 -15.41
C VAL A 132 5.03 -0.26 -14.27
N PRO A 133 4.64 -0.02 -13.01
CA PRO A 133 5.49 -0.28 -11.85
C PRO A 133 5.66 -1.79 -11.67
N THR A 134 6.61 -2.19 -10.83
CA THR A 134 6.74 -3.57 -10.38
C THR A 134 6.74 -3.61 -8.86
N ALA A 135 5.89 -4.46 -8.29
CA ALA A 135 5.91 -4.78 -6.86
C ALA A 135 5.96 -6.31 -6.69
N ALA A 136 7.16 -6.84 -6.53
CA ALA A 136 7.42 -8.27 -6.49
C ALA A 136 8.18 -8.65 -5.22
N LEU A 137 7.54 -9.47 -4.39
CA LEU A 137 8.11 -10.07 -3.18
C LEU A 137 8.24 -11.58 -3.41
N LEU A 138 9.33 -11.99 -4.05
CA LEU A 138 9.48 -13.35 -4.57
C LEU A 138 10.49 -14.13 -3.73
N ALA A 139 10.01 -15.16 -3.04
CA ALA A 139 10.84 -16.10 -2.31
C ALA A 139 10.15 -17.47 -2.24
N PRO A 140 10.91 -18.58 -2.20
CA PRO A 140 10.35 -19.92 -1.98
C PRO A 140 9.87 -20.15 -0.54
N ILE A 141 10.51 -19.49 0.44
CA ILE A 141 10.05 -19.44 1.82
C ILE A 141 9.38 -18.08 2.02
N TRP A 142 8.06 -18.08 2.15
CA TRP A 142 7.29 -16.84 2.21
C TRP A 142 6.25 -16.89 3.31
N LYS A 143 6.35 -15.99 4.29
CA LYS A 143 5.40 -15.88 5.40
C LYS A 143 5.11 -14.43 5.76
N ASN A 144 3.83 -14.11 5.88
CA ASN A 144 3.33 -12.83 6.38
C ASN A 144 2.39 -13.09 7.56
N THR A 145 2.77 -12.63 8.76
CA THR A 145 1.88 -12.53 9.94
C THR A 145 1.58 -11.08 10.31
N GLY A 146 2.29 -10.13 9.71
CA GLY A 146 2.12 -8.69 9.91
C GLY A 146 1.25 -8.04 8.82
N SER A 147 1.64 -6.86 8.36
CA SER A 147 0.93 -6.11 7.30
C SER A 147 1.82 -5.82 6.11
N LEU A 148 1.28 -6.02 4.90
CA LEU A 148 1.87 -5.58 3.63
C LEU A 148 0.91 -4.61 2.95
N THR A 149 1.38 -3.43 2.60
CA THR A 149 0.59 -2.42 1.89
C THR A 149 1.26 -2.08 0.56
N PHE A 150 0.51 -2.26 -0.52
CA PHE A 150 0.88 -1.87 -1.87
C PHE A 150 -0.01 -0.70 -2.26
N PHE A 151 0.62 0.45 -2.48
CA PHE A 151 -0.09 1.68 -2.80
C PHE A 151 0.38 2.23 -4.13
N GLN A 152 -0.59 2.47 -5.00
CA GLN A 152 -0.42 3.24 -6.20
C GLN A 152 -1.32 4.48 -6.15
N ASN A 153 -0.79 5.65 -6.49
CA ASN A 153 -1.58 6.88 -6.52
C ASN A 153 -2.69 6.86 -7.59
N LYS A 154 -2.45 6.16 -8.70
CA LYS A 154 -3.39 6.00 -9.82
C LYS A 154 -3.31 4.61 -10.42
N ARG A 155 -4.46 3.98 -10.67
CA ARG A 155 -4.53 2.63 -11.24
C ARG A 155 -3.78 2.56 -12.57
N ASN A 156 -2.89 1.56 -12.71
CA ASN A 156 -2.13 1.26 -13.92
C ASN A 156 -2.09 -0.27 -14.17
N ASN A 157 -1.29 -0.72 -15.14
CA ASN A 157 -1.14 -2.14 -15.49
C ASN A 157 -0.08 -2.88 -14.63
N GLY A 158 0.44 -2.24 -13.59
CA GLY A 158 1.37 -2.84 -12.64
C GLY A 158 0.76 -4.07 -11.96
N VAL A 159 1.61 -5.05 -11.65
CA VAL A 159 1.16 -6.30 -11.01
C VAL A 159 1.94 -6.51 -9.71
N VAL A 160 1.19 -6.74 -8.64
CA VAL A 160 1.71 -7.25 -7.37
C VAL A 160 1.91 -8.76 -7.50
N SER A 161 3.12 -9.23 -7.23
CA SER A 161 3.50 -10.65 -7.29
C SER A 161 4.09 -11.12 -5.96
N LEU A 162 3.53 -12.19 -5.40
CA LEU A 162 3.86 -12.69 -4.06
C LEU A 162 4.27 -14.16 -4.09
N GLY A 163 5.46 -14.44 -3.56
CA GLY A 163 6.05 -15.78 -3.52
C GLY A 163 6.61 -16.23 -4.86
N ALA A 164 7.37 -17.32 -4.84
CA ALA A 164 7.87 -17.96 -6.05
C ALA A 164 6.72 -18.74 -6.75
N PRO A 165 6.46 -18.54 -8.05
CA PRO A 165 5.35 -19.18 -8.77
C PRO A 165 5.30 -20.71 -8.58
N GLY A 166 4.10 -21.25 -8.37
CA GLY A 166 3.88 -22.67 -8.11
C GLY A 166 4.20 -23.14 -6.69
N LEU A 167 4.92 -22.34 -5.89
CA LEU A 167 5.16 -22.63 -4.48
C LEU A 167 4.06 -22.02 -3.59
N LYS A 168 4.21 -22.14 -2.28
CA LYS A 168 3.26 -21.64 -1.29
C LYS A 168 3.67 -20.29 -0.71
N ILE A 169 2.67 -19.46 -0.44
CA ILE A 169 2.74 -18.34 0.48
C ILE A 169 1.91 -18.65 1.72
N GLU A 170 2.42 -18.29 2.89
CA GLU A 170 1.68 -18.36 4.15
C GLU A 170 1.27 -16.95 4.59
N ASN A 171 0.00 -16.60 4.40
CA ASN A 171 -0.56 -15.33 4.81
C ASN A 171 -1.52 -15.50 6.00
N TRP A 172 -1.04 -15.13 7.18
CA TRP A 172 -1.78 -15.09 8.45
C TRP A 172 -2.09 -13.65 8.90
N GLY A 173 -1.57 -12.67 8.17
CA GLY A 173 -1.75 -11.24 8.43
C GLY A 173 -2.60 -10.54 7.37
N GLN A 174 -2.32 -9.26 7.20
CA GLN A 174 -3.05 -8.36 6.29
C GLN A 174 -2.23 -8.06 5.05
N ILE A 175 -2.87 -8.07 3.88
CA ILE A 175 -2.35 -7.53 2.62
C ILE A 175 -3.34 -6.46 2.15
N CYS A 176 -2.87 -5.26 1.84
CA CYS A 176 -3.68 -4.13 1.41
C CYS A 176 -3.24 -3.67 0.03
N LEU A 177 -4.20 -3.50 -0.87
CA LEU A 177 -4.01 -3.11 -2.26
C LEU A 177 -4.79 -1.82 -2.50
N PHE A 178 -4.11 -0.78 -3.00
CA PHE A 178 -4.73 0.49 -3.39
C PHE A 178 -4.37 0.84 -4.82
N ASN A 179 -5.38 0.90 -5.71
CA ASN A 179 -5.20 1.03 -7.16
C ASN A 179 -4.24 -0.02 -7.77
N GLU A 180 -4.22 -1.25 -7.22
CA GLU A 180 -3.26 -2.30 -7.60
C GLU A 180 -3.96 -3.52 -8.20
N LEU A 181 -3.24 -4.26 -9.05
CA LEU A 181 -3.64 -5.59 -9.51
C LEU A 181 -2.77 -6.65 -8.84
N TYR A 182 -3.37 -7.48 -7.98
CA TYR A 182 -2.73 -8.70 -7.49
C TYR A 182 -3.08 -9.89 -8.39
N LYS A 183 -2.05 -10.59 -8.87
CA LYS A 183 -2.20 -11.82 -9.67
C LYS A 183 -1.63 -13.01 -8.90
N GLN A 184 -2.51 -13.91 -8.48
CA GLN A 184 -2.11 -15.12 -7.75
C GLN A 184 -1.45 -16.13 -8.70
N THR A 185 -0.25 -16.57 -8.33
CA THR A 185 0.57 -17.58 -9.01
C THR A 185 1.07 -18.66 -8.05
N THR A 186 0.67 -18.61 -6.78
CA THR A 186 1.14 -19.43 -5.65
C THR A 186 -0.03 -20.07 -4.92
N HIS A 187 0.22 -21.17 -4.19
CA HIS A 187 -0.74 -21.63 -3.18
C HIS A 187 -0.82 -20.58 -2.06
N ILE A 188 -2.01 -20.31 -1.54
CA ILE A 188 -2.22 -19.36 -0.43
C ILE A 188 -2.75 -20.11 0.78
N PHE A 189 -1.92 -20.22 1.82
CA PHE A 189 -2.28 -20.85 3.08
C PHE A 189 -2.41 -19.82 4.20
N GLY A 190 -3.25 -20.14 5.19
CA GLY A 190 -3.50 -19.27 6.34
C GLY A 190 -4.92 -18.71 6.34
N ASP A 191 -5.23 -18.01 7.42
CA ASP A 191 -6.52 -17.36 7.64
C ASP A 191 -6.41 -15.84 7.59
N GLY A 192 -5.38 -15.28 6.96
CA GLY A 192 -5.23 -13.85 6.81
C GLY A 192 -6.22 -13.23 5.83
N CYS A 193 -5.96 -11.96 5.50
CA CYS A 193 -6.83 -11.16 4.65
C CYS A 193 -6.07 -10.48 3.51
N ILE A 194 -6.68 -10.43 2.33
CA ILE A 194 -6.26 -9.62 1.19
C ILE A 194 -7.38 -8.62 0.91
N THR A 195 -7.10 -7.35 1.17
CA THR A 195 -8.05 -6.25 0.99
C THR A 195 -7.75 -5.52 -0.31
N ALA A 196 -8.78 -5.39 -1.14
CA ALA A 196 -8.78 -4.54 -2.33
C ALA A 196 -9.56 -3.26 -2.02
N ASP A 197 -8.89 -2.13 -2.19
CA ASP A 197 -9.43 -0.79 -1.96
C ASP A 197 -8.97 0.15 -3.11
N GLN A 198 -9.64 1.29 -3.22
CA GLN A 198 -9.42 2.32 -4.24
C GLN A 198 -9.21 1.74 -5.64
N ASP A 199 -10.20 1.03 -6.19
CA ASP A 199 -10.14 0.43 -7.53
C ASP A 199 -9.00 -0.60 -7.67
N SER A 200 -8.91 -1.54 -6.73
CA SER A 200 -7.96 -2.65 -6.77
C SER A 200 -8.58 -3.93 -7.31
N SER A 201 -7.78 -4.82 -7.90
CA SER A 201 -8.27 -6.09 -8.43
C SER A 201 -7.45 -7.25 -7.92
N ILE A 202 -8.13 -8.34 -7.56
CA ILE A 202 -7.52 -9.60 -7.18
C ILE A 202 -7.88 -10.64 -8.22
N PHE A 203 -6.87 -11.20 -8.88
CA PHE A 203 -7.07 -12.24 -9.89
C PHE A 203 -6.45 -13.57 -9.47
N PHE A 204 -7.32 -14.54 -9.16
CA PHE A 204 -6.95 -15.94 -8.97
C PHE A 204 -6.68 -16.60 -10.32
N SER A 205 -5.50 -16.32 -10.85
CA SER A 205 -5.10 -16.69 -12.21
C SER A 205 -4.66 -18.14 -12.34
N ASN A 206 -4.41 -18.83 -11.22
CA ASN A 206 -4.13 -20.26 -11.20
C ASN A 206 -4.94 -20.94 -10.11
N CYS A 207 -6.22 -21.18 -10.40
CA CYS A 207 -7.16 -21.83 -9.49
C CYS A 207 -6.89 -23.34 -9.27
N LEU A 208 -5.94 -23.95 -10.00
CA LEU A 208 -5.49 -25.32 -9.69
C LEU A 208 -4.70 -25.35 -8.39
N LEU A 209 -3.96 -24.29 -8.09
CA LEU A 209 -3.29 -24.12 -6.79
C LEU A 209 -4.34 -23.88 -5.70
N ASP A 210 -4.02 -24.31 -4.50
CA ASP A 210 -4.93 -24.23 -3.37
C ASP A 210 -4.88 -22.87 -2.69
N ILE A 211 -6.07 -22.38 -2.35
CA ILE A 211 -6.29 -21.21 -1.52
C ILE A 211 -7.10 -21.71 -0.33
N ASP A 212 -6.56 -21.54 0.88
CA ASP A 212 -7.22 -21.94 2.12
C ASP A 212 -8.60 -21.28 2.22
N SER A 213 -9.62 -22.04 2.60
CA SER A 213 -11.00 -21.53 2.71
C SER A 213 -11.16 -20.47 3.80
N ARG A 214 -10.20 -20.36 4.72
CA ARG A 214 -10.15 -19.34 5.77
C ARG A 214 -9.57 -18.02 5.28
N GLN A 215 -8.72 -18.04 4.23
CA GLN A 215 -8.18 -16.84 3.62
C GLN A 215 -9.31 -15.98 3.08
N THR A 216 -9.36 -14.72 3.49
CA THR A 216 -10.47 -13.82 3.14
C THR A 216 -10.03 -12.77 2.13
N VAL A 217 -10.80 -12.62 1.05
CA VAL A 217 -10.73 -11.43 0.20
C VAL A 217 -11.74 -10.42 0.72
N TYR A 218 -11.32 -9.18 0.97
CA TYR A 218 -12.20 -8.10 1.40
C TYR A 218 -12.23 -6.99 0.35
N LEU A 219 -13.41 -6.71 -0.21
CA LEU A 219 -13.62 -5.57 -1.10
C LEU A 219 -14.05 -4.37 -0.23
N ALA A 220 -13.12 -3.44 -0.01
CA ALA A 220 -13.33 -2.31 0.89
C ALA A 220 -14.10 -1.14 0.23
N ASP A 221 -14.15 -1.10 -1.10
CA ASP A 221 -14.82 -0.05 -1.87
C ASP A 221 -15.82 -0.58 -2.90
N SER A 222 -16.41 0.34 -3.67
CA SER A 222 -17.38 0.07 -4.74
C SER A 222 -16.77 -0.20 -6.11
N ARG A 223 -15.45 -0.06 -6.29
CA ARG A 223 -14.79 -0.11 -7.60
C ARG A 223 -13.95 -1.37 -7.78
N SER A 224 -13.49 -1.95 -6.68
CA SER A 224 -12.61 -3.10 -6.66
C SER A 224 -13.28 -4.36 -7.20
N SER A 225 -12.46 -5.33 -7.59
CA SER A 225 -12.96 -6.59 -8.12
C SER A 225 -12.16 -7.80 -7.68
N VAL A 226 -12.84 -8.95 -7.66
CA VAL A 226 -12.18 -10.26 -7.58
C VAL A 226 -12.59 -11.11 -8.76
N ARG A 227 -11.60 -11.74 -9.40
CA ARG A 227 -11.81 -12.63 -10.54
C ARG A 227 -11.09 -13.95 -10.32
N ALA A 228 -11.68 -15.03 -10.82
CA ALA A 228 -11.07 -16.36 -10.76
C ALA A 228 -11.10 -17.04 -12.14
N VAL A 229 -10.11 -17.88 -12.41
CA VAL A 229 -10.14 -18.79 -13.56
C VAL A 229 -11.23 -19.84 -13.34
N ALA A 230 -12.14 -20.00 -14.30
CA ALA A 230 -13.21 -21.01 -14.23
C ALA A 230 -12.62 -22.42 -14.33
N LEU A 231 -13.14 -23.35 -13.51
CA LEU A 231 -12.72 -24.77 -13.52
C LEU A 231 -13.92 -25.69 -13.65
N ALA A 232 -13.71 -26.88 -14.21
CA ALA A 232 -14.71 -27.96 -14.24
C ALA A 232 -15.06 -28.50 -12.85
N LYS A 233 -14.14 -28.39 -11.88
CA LYS A 233 -14.37 -28.65 -10.45
C LYS A 233 -14.24 -27.32 -9.69
N PRO A 234 -15.35 -26.60 -9.47
CA PRO A 234 -15.34 -25.34 -8.74
C PRO A 234 -14.72 -25.47 -7.35
N LYS A 235 -13.90 -24.48 -6.98
CA LYS A 235 -13.46 -24.21 -5.60
C LYS A 235 -14.34 -23.10 -5.03
N THR A 236 -14.38 -22.98 -3.71
CA THR A 236 -15.09 -21.90 -3.02
C THR A 236 -14.11 -20.91 -2.42
N PHE A 237 -14.20 -19.63 -2.80
CA PHE A 237 -13.38 -18.55 -2.25
C PHE A 237 -14.19 -17.69 -1.28
N LYS A 238 -13.61 -17.35 -0.12
CA LYS A 238 -14.27 -16.47 0.85
C LYS A 238 -14.08 -15.01 0.48
N VAL A 239 -15.19 -14.31 0.26
CA VAL A 239 -15.21 -12.89 -0.14
C VAL A 239 -16.13 -12.11 0.79
N ALA A 240 -15.66 -10.98 1.30
CA ALA A 240 -16.44 -10.06 2.10
C ALA A 240 -16.52 -8.69 1.41
N GLY A 241 -17.54 -7.89 1.75
CA GLY A 241 -17.71 -6.55 1.21
C GLY A 241 -18.37 -6.49 -0.18
N PHE A 242 -18.90 -7.60 -0.71
CA PHE A 242 -19.56 -7.59 -2.02
C PHE A 242 -20.85 -6.75 -2.03
N GLY A 243 -20.95 -5.77 -2.91
CA GLY A 243 -22.03 -4.79 -2.94
C GLY A 243 -21.59 -3.41 -3.43
N ASN A 244 -22.53 -2.47 -3.51
CA ASN A 244 -22.28 -1.08 -3.91
C ASN A 244 -21.58 -0.91 -5.27
N GLY A 245 -21.66 -1.90 -6.16
CA GLY A 245 -21.09 -1.83 -7.53
C GLY A 245 -19.75 -2.54 -7.72
N ASN A 246 -19.09 -3.02 -6.66
CA ASN A 246 -17.89 -3.85 -6.81
C ASN A 246 -18.25 -5.20 -7.45
N LYS A 247 -17.24 -5.92 -7.95
CA LYS A 247 -17.45 -7.02 -8.90
C LYS A 247 -16.82 -8.33 -8.44
N ILE A 248 -17.54 -9.43 -8.70
CA ILE A 248 -17.01 -10.80 -8.65
C ILE A 248 -17.16 -11.38 -10.04
N GLY A 249 -16.14 -12.06 -10.56
CA GLY A 249 -16.20 -12.59 -11.92
C GLY A 249 -15.35 -13.82 -12.20
N LEU A 250 -15.48 -14.28 -13.44
CA LEU A 250 -14.69 -15.34 -14.04
C LEU A 250 -13.90 -14.81 -15.23
N ASP A 251 -12.91 -15.58 -15.66
CA ASP A 251 -12.18 -15.35 -16.91
C ASP A 251 -12.94 -15.80 -18.17
N LEU A 252 -14.20 -16.22 -18.02
CA LEU A 252 -15.09 -16.63 -19.10
C LEU A 252 -16.47 -15.96 -18.96
N PRO A 253 -17.20 -15.72 -20.08
CA PRO A 253 -18.54 -15.14 -20.04
C PRO A 253 -19.53 -16.00 -19.24
N LEU A 254 -20.35 -15.35 -18.41
CA LEU A 254 -21.40 -15.95 -17.59
C LEU A 254 -22.64 -16.27 -18.45
N ILE A 255 -22.46 -17.17 -19.42
CA ILE A 255 -23.51 -17.63 -20.34
C ILE A 255 -23.66 -19.14 -20.18
N SER A 256 -24.85 -19.59 -19.78
CA SER A 256 -25.22 -21.00 -19.71
C SER A 256 -26.55 -21.22 -20.44
N PRO A 257 -26.57 -22.05 -21.51
CA PRO A 257 -27.77 -22.24 -22.34
C PRO A 257 -28.90 -23.01 -21.63
N PHE A 258 -28.58 -23.77 -20.57
CA PHE A 258 -29.54 -24.68 -19.92
C PHE A 258 -29.70 -24.45 -18.41
N SER A 259 -29.04 -23.43 -17.84
CA SER A 259 -29.11 -23.14 -16.40
C SER A 259 -28.83 -21.66 -16.09
N LYS A 260 -29.17 -21.22 -14.87
CA LYS A 260 -28.80 -19.87 -14.40
C LYS A 260 -27.28 -19.81 -14.22
N SER A 261 -26.65 -18.80 -14.82
CA SER A 261 -25.20 -18.54 -14.67
C SER A 261 -24.81 -17.90 -13.35
N VAL A 262 -25.77 -17.30 -12.65
CA VAL A 262 -25.57 -16.70 -11.33
C VAL A 262 -26.61 -17.29 -10.37
N ILE A 263 -26.13 -18.00 -9.35
CA ILE A 263 -26.97 -18.72 -8.39
C ILE A 263 -26.51 -18.36 -6.98
N TYR A 264 -27.39 -17.85 -6.13
CA TYR A 264 -27.08 -17.57 -4.74
C TYR A 264 -27.90 -18.47 -3.81
N ASN A 265 -27.22 -19.11 -2.86
CA ASN A 265 -27.85 -19.92 -1.83
C ASN A 265 -27.96 -19.12 -0.52
N ALA A 266 -29.17 -18.68 -0.19
CA ALA A 266 -29.44 -17.88 1.00
C ALA A 266 -29.23 -18.61 2.34
N LYS A 267 -29.10 -19.95 2.34
CA LYS A 267 -28.80 -20.73 3.56
C LYS A 267 -27.30 -20.81 3.84
N THR A 268 -26.49 -20.92 2.79
CA THR A 268 -25.03 -21.09 2.92
C THR A 268 -24.25 -19.80 2.68
N GLY A 269 -24.85 -18.81 2.03
CA GLY A 269 -24.17 -17.57 1.64
C GLY A 269 -23.27 -17.72 0.41
N ILE A 270 -23.39 -18.83 -0.32
CA ILE A 270 -22.55 -19.11 -1.48
C ILE A 270 -23.20 -18.56 -2.75
N LEU A 271 -22.43 -17.73 -3.46
CA LEU A 271 -22.68 -17.27 -4.82
C LEU A 271 -21.89 -18.14 -5.80
N SER A 272 -22.62 -18.86 -6.62
CA SER A 272 -22.10 -19.74 -7.68
C SER A 272 -22.17 -19.04 -9.02
N LEU A 273 -21.00 -18.85 -9.65
CA LEU A 273 -20.89 -18.38 -11.02
C LEU A 273 -20.62 -19.58 -11.94
N ARG A 274 -21.41 -19.71 -13.00
CA ARG A 274 -21.39 -20.84 -13.93
C ARG A 274 -21.36 -20.37 -15.37
N VAL A 275 -20.55 -21.07 -16.17
CA VAL A 275 -20.42 -20.87 -17.62
C VAL A 275 -20.79 -22.17 -18.34
N LYS A 276 -20.82 -22.14 -19.67
CA LYS A 276 -21.13 -23.30 -20.52
C LYS A 276 -20.25 -24.51 -20.16
N GLY A 277 -20.86 -25.69 -20.05
CA GLY A 277 -20.14 -26.96 -19.91
C GLY A 277 -19.70 -27.35 -18.50
N PHE A 278 -20.43 -26.93 -17.45
CA PHE A 278 -20.16 -27.22 -16.03
C PHE A 278 -18.96 -26.50 -15.40
N TRP A 279 -18.35 -25.56 -16.11
CA TRP A 279 -17.25 -24.76 -15.57
C TRP A 279 -17.78 -23.62 -14.70
N GLY A 280 -17.02 -23.25 -13.67
CA GLY A 280 -17.39 -22.15 -12.81
C GLY A 280 -16.51 -22.04 -11.57
N GLN A 281 -16.91 -21.13 -10.68
CA GLN A 281 -16.36 -21.02 -9.33
C GLN A 281 -17.46 -20.64 -8.35
N ASP A 282 -17.20 -20.91 -7.07
CA ASP A 282 -18.06 -20.54 -5.96
C ASP A 282 -17.39 -19.46 -5.10
N PHE A 283 -18.21 -18.56 -4.57
CA PHE A 283 -17.77 -17.46 -3.72
C PHE A 283 -18.66 -17.44 -2.48
N ASN A 284 -18.09 -17.68 -1.29
CA ASN A 284 -18.81 -17.47 -0.05
C ASN A 284 -18.81 -15.97 0.25
N ILE A 285 -19.94 -15.31 -0.06
CA ILE A 285 -20.15 -13.87 0.10
C ILE A 285 -20.90 -13.51 1.39
N GLY A 286 -21.32 -14.52 2.15
CA GLY A 286 -22.14 -14.38 3.35
C GLY A 286 -23.64 -14.32 3.08
N LEU A 287 -24.41 -14.18 4.16
CA LEU A 287 -25.87 -14.21 4.17
C LEU A 287 -26.47 -12.82 3.87
N GLY A 288 -27.77 -12.77 3.56
CA GLY A 288 -28.55 -11.53 3.49
C GLY A 288 -28.65 -10.88 2.11
N TYR A 289 -28.15 -11.52 1.05
CA TYR A 289 -28.29 -11.01 -0.32
C TYR A 289 -29.64 -11.39 -0.94
N ASN A 290 -30.18 -10.51 -1.78
CA ASN A 290 -31.36 -10.79 -2.59
C ASN A 290 -30.97 -11.27 -3.99
N SER A 291 -31.38 -12.48 -4.35
CA SER A 291 -31.05 -13.12 -5.64
C SER A 291 -31.46 -12.32 -6.89
N ASN A 292 -32.44 -11.42 -6.80
CA ASN A 292 -32.91 -10.62 -7.94
C ASN A 292 -32.04 -9.38 -8.22
N LYS A 293 -31.13 -9.04 -7.29
CA LYS A 293 -30.23 -7.88 -7.37
C LYS A 293 -28.87 -8.19 -7.96
N PHE A 294 -28.56 -9.46 -8.24
CA PHE A 294 -27.35 -9.81 -8.97
C PHE A 294 -27.51 -9.49 -10.45
N LYS A 295 -26.59 -8.71 -11.01
CA LYS A 295 -26.62 -8.26 -12.41
C LYS A 295 -25.32 -8.62 -13.10
N ILE A 296 -25.41 -9.33 -14.21
CA ILE A 296 -24.26 -9.67 -15.05
C ILE A 296 -23.71 -8.39 -15.69
N THR A 297 -22.39 -8.27 -15.71
CA THR A 297 -21.66 -7.12 -16.23
C THR A 297 -20.30 -7.56 -16.76
N THR A 298 -19.53 -6.59 -17.25
CA THR A 298 -18.14 -6.77 -17.65
C THR A 298 -17.22 -6.15 -16.60
N ASP A 299 -16.19 -6.90 -16.20
CA ASP A 299 -15.09 -6.32 -15.45
C ASP A 299 -14.08 -5.69 -16.43
N ASN A 300 -14.03 -4.36 -16.41
CA ASN A 300 -13.12 -3.55 -17.23
C ASN A 300 -11.94 -3.02 -16.40
N SER A 301 -11.66 -3.62 -15.25
CA SER A 301 -10.54 -3.22 -14.40
C SER A 301 -9.21 -3.30 -15.17
N LEU A 302 -8.41 -2.24 -15.06
CA LEU A 302 -7.16 -2.11 -15.80
C LEU A 302 -6.17 -3.23 -15.45
N GLY A 303 -5.42 -3.73 -16.43
CA GLY A 303 -4.49 -4.86 -16.28
C GLY A 303 -5.12 -6.26 -16.38
N LEU A 304 -6.45 -6.36 -16.34
CA LEU A 304 -7.18 -7.59 -16.61
C LEU A 304 -7.62 -7.63 -18.09
N LEU A 305 -7.49 -8.81 -18.73
CA LEU A 305 -8.15 -9.04 -20.02
C LEU A 305 -9.66 -8.84 -19.86
N SER A 306 -10.29 -7.99 -20.68
CA SER A 306 -11.73 -7.76 -20.62
C SER A 306 -12.49 -8.99 -21.11
N VAL A 307 -13.49 -9.41 -20.34
CA VAL A 307 -14.34 -10.57 -20.65
C VAL A 307 -15.79 -10.10 -20.66
N PRO A 308 -16.40 -9.88 -21.84
CA PRO A 308 -17.79 -9.46 -21.94
C PRO A 308 -18.71 -10.38 -21.15
N TRP A 309 -19.53 -9.81 -20.27
CA TRP A 309 -20.45 -10.56 -19.38
C TRP A 309 -19.76 -11.58 -18.47
N GLY A 310 -18.46 -11.41 -18.20
CA GLY A 310 -17.68 -12.32 -17.33
C GLY A 310 -17.81 -12.04 -15.84
N ALA A 311 -18.56 -11.03 -15.42
CA ALA A 311 -18.66 -10.63 -14.02
C ALA A 311 -20.11 -10.41 -13.57
N VAL A 312 -20.28 -10.27 -12.26
CA VAL A 312 -21.53 -9.88 -11.61
C VAL A 312 -21.25 -8.76 -10.62
N TYR A 313 -22.16 -7.80 -10.53
CA TYR A 313 -22.24 -6.87 -9.40
C TYR A 313 -23.57 -7.07 -8.67
N TYR A 314 -23.62 -6.61 -7.43
CA TYR A 314 -24.84 -6.60 -6.63
C TYR A 314 -25.43 -5.19 -6.57
N ASP A 315 -26.66 -5.04 -7.07
CA ASP A 315 -27.41 -3.79 -7.11
C ASP A 315 -28.06 -3.46 -5.75
N GLY A 316 -27.20 -3.18 -4.78
CA GLY A 316 -27.59 -2.85 -3.43
C GLY A 316 -26.42 -2.72 -2.47
N PRO A 317 -26.69 -2.32 -1.23
CA PRO A 317 -25.66 -2.23 -0.20
C PRO A 317 -25.15 -3.61 0.19
N VAL A 318 -23.91 -3.65 0.69
CA VAL A 318 -23.36 -4.85 1.35
C VAL A 318 -24.27 -5.21 2.55
N PRO A 319 -24.88 -6.43 2.58
CA PRO A 319 -25.78 -6.82 3.67
C PRO A 319 -25.11 -6.85 5.04
N ASN A 320 -23.87 -7.36 5.12
CA ASN A 320 -23.05 -7.32 6.32
C ASN A 320 -21.87 -6.35 6.13
N LYS A 321 -21.92 -5.21 6.83
CA LYS A 321 -20.90 -4.15 6.76
C LYS A 321 -19.72 -4.34 7.71
N GLN A 322 -19.74 -5.39 8.53
CA GLN A 322 -18.63 -5.65 9.46
C GLN A 322 -17.39 -6.09 8.69
N ILE A 323 -16.26 -5.47 9.01
CA ILE A 323 -14.96 -5.95 8.56
C ILE A 323 -14.75 -7.36 9.14
N PRO A 324 -14.40 -8.38 8.33
CA PRO A 324 -14.17 -9.73 8.82
C PRO A 324 -13.13 -9.75 9.96
N SER A 325 -13.28 -10.63 10.94
CA SER A 325 -12.43 -10.68 12.14
C SER A 325 -10.93 -10.87 11.86
N ASN A 326 -10.62 -11.52 10.73
CA ASN A 326 -9.26 -11.75 10.26
C ASN A 326 -8.74 -10.66 9.29
N CYS A 327 -9.56 -9.66 9.00
CA CYS A 327 -9.18 -8.46 8.26
C CYS A 327 -9.04 -7.28 9.24
N GLN A 328 -8.23 -6.30 8.86
CA GLN A 328 -8.06 -5.03 9.59
C GLN A 328 -8.18 -3.87 8.61
N PRO A 329 -8.62 -2.67 9.05
CA PRO A 329 -8.56 -1.48 8.22
C PRO A 329 -7.14 -1.26 7.68
N CYS A 330 -7.02 -0.99 6.39
CA CYS A 330 -5.73 -0.71 5.78
C CYS A 330 -5.15 0.61 6.33
N LYS A 331 -3.92 0.56 6.81
CA LYS A 331 -3.25 1.73 7.39
C LYS A 331 -2.72 2.65 6.29
N PRO A 332 -2.72 3.97 6.50
CA PRO A 332 -1.96 4.87 5.65
C PRO A 332 -0.46 4.58 5.78
N TYR A 333 0.31 4.86 4.73
CA TYR A 333 1.76 4.76 4.80
C TYR A 333 2.33 5.84 5.74
N PRO A 334 3.30 5.52 6.60
CA PRO A 334 3.89 6.49 7.51
C PRO A 334 4.92 7.37 6.79
N SER A 335 5.13 8.58 7.30
CA SER A 335 6.20 9.46 6.85
C SER A 335 7.56 8.97 7.37
N PRO A 336 8.64 9.08 6.59
CA PRO A 336 9.97 8.71 7.07
C PRO A 336 10.41 9.66 8.19
N PRO A 337 10.98 9.15 9.29
CA PRO A 337 11.57 10.01 10.31
C PRO A 337 12.76 10.76 9.73
N THR A 338 12.85 12.05 10.05
CA THR A 338 14.01 12.90 9.76
C THR A 338 14.72 13.20 11.09
N THR A 339 16.04 13.27 11.09
CA THR A 339 16.84 13.65 12.28
C THR A 339 16.76 15.14 12.56
N THR A 340 16.08 15.90 11.70
CA THR A 340 15.74 17.30 11.97
C THR A 340 14.74 17.29 13.11
N THR A 341 15.19 17.69 14.30
CA THR A 341 14.31 18.41 15.21
C THR A 341 13.61 19.46 14.37
N THR A 342 12.33 19.25 14.05
CA THR A 342 11.48 20.32 13.53
C THR A 342 11.49 21.39 14.62
N LYS A 343 12.44 22.32 14.55
CA LYS A 343 12.23 23.64 15.11
C LYS A 343 11.00 24.14 14.37
N THR A 344 9.86 24.08 15.05
CA THR A 344 8.70 24.84 14.63
C THR A 344 9.17 26.28 14.45
N ASN A 345 8.89 26.86 13.29
CA ASN A 345 9.14 28.29 13.11
C ASN A 345 8.32 29.02 14.18
N ALA A 346 8.92 30.00 14.85
CA ALA A 346 8.13 30.90 15.68
C ALA A 346 7.19 31.67 14.75
N GLN A 347 5.97 31.97 15.19
CA GLN A 347 5.03 32.74 14.38
C GLN A 347 4.88 34.15 14.97
N THR A 348 5.04 35.18 14.14
CA THR A 348 4.73 36.57 14.51
C THR A 348 3.58 37.09 13.67
N THR A 349 2.81 38.04 14.22
CA THR A 349 1.70 38.66 13.50
C THR A 349 1.95 40.16 13.38
N LYS A 350 1.78 40.72 12.18
CA LYS A 350 1.85 42.16 11.90
C LYS A 350 0.55 42.61 11.24
N THR A 351 0.18 43.85 11.49
CA THR A 351 -0.97 44.49 10.83
C THR A 351 -0.45 45.52 9.82
N SER A 352 -0.97 45.48 8.59
CA SER A 352 -0.67 46.45 7.52
C SER A 352 -1.96 47.02 6.95
N THR A 353 -1.87 48.16 6.27
CA THR A 353 -3.02 48.75 5.57
C THR A 353 -2.92 48.55 4.05
N TRP A 354 -4.05 48.28 3.39
CA TRP A 354 -4.11 48.08 1.93
C TRP A 354 -5.34 48.76 1.30
N THR A 355 -5.35 48.90 -0.03
CA THR A 355 -6.35 49.69 -0.78
C THR A 355 -7.66 48.98 -1.11
N GLY A 356 -7.91 47.79 -0.56
CA GLY A 356 -9.14 47.05 -0.83
C GLY A 356 -10.25 47.26 0.18
N THR A 357 -11.29 46.44 0.11
CA THR A 357 -12.55 46.63 0.85
C THR A 357 -12.81 45.58 1.94
N PHE A 358 -11.90 44.62 2.12
CA PHE A 358 -12.01 43.55 3.13
C PHE A 358 -10.65 43.24 3.76
N THR A 359 -10.67 42.71 4.98
CA THR A 359 -9.45 42.24 5.67
C THR A 359 -8.96 40.95 5.03
N THR A 360 -7.66 40.87 4.74
CA THR A 360 -7.01 39.67 4.20
C THR A 360 -5.78 39.30 5.02
N THR A 361 -5.32 38.06 4.88
CA THR A 361 -4.16 37.54 5.62
C THR A 361 -3.19 36.90 4.65
N VAL A 362 -1.92 37.29 4.74
CA VAL A 362 -0.80 36.70 3.97
C VAL A 362 0.18 36.06 4.95
N THR A 363 0.56 34.82 4.70
CA THR A 363 1.58 34.13 5.50
C THR A 363 2.87 34.05 4.72
N GLU A 364 3.92 34.68 5.24
CA GLU A 364 5.30 34.53 4.78
C GLU A 364 5.97 33.42 5.58
N THR A 365 6.31 32.32 4.91
CA THR A 365 6.97 31.18 5.54
C THR A 365 8.49 31.29 5.42
N ASP A 366 9.19 31.16 6.54
CA ASP A 366 10.65 31.15 6.59
C ASP A 366 11.20 29.71 6.46
N THR A 367 12.51 29.62 6.22
CA THR A 367 13.26 28.36 6.33
C THR A 367 13.14 27.74 7.75
N PRO A 368 13.24 26.41 7.88
CA PRO A 368 13.06 25.73 9.17
C PRO A 368 13.98 26.24 10.28
N GLY A 369 13.40 26.63 11.42
CA GLY A 369 14.08 27.27 12.54
C GLY A 369 14.07 28.81 12.51
N GLY A 370 13.42 29.40 11.51
CA GLY A 370 13.19 30.82 11.35
C GLY A 370 11.89 31.30 12.00
N THR A 371 11.39 32.46 11.55
CA THR A 371 10.14 33.05 12.06
C THR A 371 9.17 33.27 10.91
N ASP A 372 8.06 32.55 10.92
CA ASP A 372 6.95 32.80 9.99
C ASP A 372 6.27 34.12 10.36
N THR A 373 5.93 34.93 9.37
CA THR A 373 5.23 36.20 9.57
C THR A 373 3.84 36.13 8.95
N VAL A 374 2.82 36.30 9.79
CA VAL A 374 1.44 36.48 9.34
C VAL A 374 1.14 37.97 9.27
N ILE A 375 0.85 38.46 8.06
CA ILE A 375 0.49 39.85 7.79
C ILE A 375 -1.03 39.91 7.65
N VAL A 376 -1.68 40.62 8.56
CA VAL A 376 -3.11 40.95 8.49
C VAL A 376 -3.25 42.30 7.82
N GLU A 377 -3.79 42.32 6.61
CA GLU A 377 -4.00 43.55 5.83
C GLU A 377 -5.43 44.04 6.02
N VAL A 378 -5.57 45.25 6.56
CA VAL A 378 -6.85 45.91 6.82
C VAL A 378 -7.06 47.04 5.80
N PRO A 379 -8.26 47.22 5.23
CA PRO A 379 -8.59 48.36 4.36
C PRO A 379 -8.16 49.71 4.94
N SER A 380 -7.51 50.56 4.14
CA SER A 380 -7.29 51.95 4.51
C SER A 380 -8.59 52.74 4.39
N THR A 381 -8.97 53.46 5.45
CA THR A 381 -10.10 54.39 5.43
C THR A 381 -9.63 55.83 5.63
N PRO A 382 -10.37 56.85 5.18
CA PRO A 382 -10.01 58.26 5.38
C PRO A 382 -10.03 58.70 6.86
N ASN A 383 -10.61 57.91 7.75
CA ASN A 383 -10.75 58.20 9.17
C ASN A 383 -9.61 57.52 9.94
N SER A 384 -9.16 58.14 11.02
CA SER A 384 -8.24 57.48 11.97
C SER A 384 -8.90 56.23 12.55
N GLN A 385 -8.21 55.10 12.50
CA GLN A 385 -8.69 53.83 13.01
C GLN A 385 -7.63 53.18 13.90
N THR A 386 -8.05 52.64 15.04
CA THR A 386 -7.23 51.76 15.87
C THR A 386 -7.60 50.31 15.60
N THR A 387 -6.63 49.49 15.20
CA THR A 387 -6.86 48.06 14.96
C THR A 387 -6.19 47.22 16.04
N LEU A 388 -6.97 46.39 16.73
CA LEU A 388 -6.47 45.41 17.68
C LEU A 388 -6.63 44.01 17.08
N THR A 389 -5.55 43.24 17.10
CA THR A 389 -5.52 41.85 16.60
C THR A 389 -5.30 40.91 17.79
N SER A 390 -6.18 39.92 17.95
CA SER A 390 -6.04 38.85 18.95
C SER A 390 -6.05 37.49 18.27
N THR A 391 -5.26 36.55 18.79
CA THR A 391 -5.26 35.16 18.34
C THR A 391 -6.30 34.34 19.10
N TRP A 392 -7.01 33.44 18.42
CA TRP A 392 -8.01 32.55 19.02
C TRP A 392 -7.97 31.17 18.38
N THR A 393 -8.51 30.15 19.05
CA THR A 393 -8.55 28.78 18.55
C THR A 393 -9.86 28.46 17.82
N GLY A 394 -9.89 28.65 16.50
CA GLY A 394 -10.91 28.06 15.64
C GLY A 394 -10.72 28.34 14.15
N THR A 395 -11.78 28.12 13.34
CA THR A 395 -11.64 27.85 11.90
C THR A 395 -11.93 29.02 10.96
N PHE A 396 -12.36 30.18 11.48
CA PHE A 396 -12.70 31.35 10.69
C PHE A 396 -12.25 32.65 11.39
N THR A 397 -11.89 33.67 10.62
CA THR A 397 -11.57 35.00 11.13
C THR A 397 -12.85 35.77 11.44
N THR A 398 -12.90 36.46 12.58
CA THR A 398 -14.01 37.35 12.94
C THR A 398 -13.50 38.78 13.00
N THR A 399 -14.26 39.74 12.45
CA THR A 399 -13.96 41.16 12.51
C THR A 399 -15.16 41.90 13.09
N VAL A 400 -14.91 42.74 14.08
CA VAL A 400 -15.92 43.64 14.67
C VAL A 400 -15.42 45.06 14.46
N THR A 401 -16.27 45.91 13.90
CA THR A 401 -15.97 47.33 13.70
C THR A 401 -16.89 48.13 14.61
N GLU A 402 -16.31 48.79 15.61
CA GLU A 402 -17.01 49.79 16.41
C GLU A 402 -16.75 51.17 15.77
N THR A 403 -17.81 51.96 15.64
CA THR A 403 -17.72 53.31 15.07
C THR A 403 -17.90 54.29 16.21
N ASP A 404 -16.87 55.10 16.47
CA ASP A 404 -16.96 56.21 17.42
C ASP A 404 -17.69 57.41 16.78
N THR A 405 -18.14 58.33 17.61
CA THR A 405 -18.69 59.62 17.20
C THR A 405 -17.67 60.43 16.37
N PRO A 406 -18.13 61.29 15.45
CA PRO A 406 -17.23 62.09 14.61
C PRO A 406 -16.22 62.90 15.46
N GLY A 407 -14.92 62.60 15.28
CA GLY A 407 -13.83 63.24 16.03
C GLY A 407 -13.23 62.41 17.16
N GLY A 408 -13.78 61.23 17.46
CA GLY A 408 -13.18 60.21 18.33
C GLY A 408 -12.26 59.23 17.59
N THR A 409 -11.58 58.34 18.32
CA THR A 409 -10.61 57.34 17.82
C THR A 409 -10.82 55.97 18.42
#